data_AF-A0A822ZRI1-F1
#
_entry.id   AF-A0A822ZRI1-F1
#
_cell.length_a   1.000
_cell.length_b   1.000
_cell.length_c   1.000
_cell.angle_alpha   90.00
_cell.angle_beta   90.00
_cell.angle_gamma   90.00
#
_symmetry.space_group_name_H-M   'P 1'
#
loop_
_entity.id
_entity.type
_entity.pdbx_description
1 polymer ?
#
loop_
_entity_poly.entity_id
_entity_poly.type
_entity_poly.pdbx_seq_one_letter_code
_entity_poly.pdbx_strand_id
1 'polypeptide(L)' 'MSSSSAFSLDHLSPSEQLCYVHCNFCDTVLAVSVPCSSLFKTVTVRCGHCTNLLSVNMRGLLLPTCS' A
#
# COMPACT_ATOMS: atom_id res chain seq x y z
N MET A 1 10.15 35.00 -4.10
CA MET A 1 10.18 33.81 -3.23
C MET A 1 8.80 33.20 -3.21
N SER A 2 8.52 32.27 -4.12
CA SER A 2 7.28 31.51 -4.10
C SER A 2 7.68 30.06 -4.28
N SER A 3 8.01 29.43 -3.16
CA SER A 3 8.20 27.99 -3.06
C SER A 3 6.85 27.35 -3.31
N SER A 4 6.58 27.07 -4.59
CA SER A 4 5.47 26.22 -4.98
C SER A 4 5.90 24.81 -4.62
N SER A 5 5.59 24.36 -3.40
CA SER A 5 5.61 22.95 -3.06
C SER A 5 4.48 22.28 -3.83
N ALA A 6 4.65 22.12 -5.15
CA ALA A 6 3.93 21.11 -5.88
C ALA A 6 4.37 19.79 -5.25
N PHE A 7 3.53 19.24 -4.38
CA PHE A 7 3.69 17.87 -3.92
C PHE A 7 3.47 17.01 -5.16
N SER A 8 4.56 16.75 -5.88
CA SER A 8 4.58 15.82 -6.98
C SER A 8 3.91 14.54 -6.50
N LEU A 9 2.74 14.22 -7.05
CA LEU A 9 2.12 12.89 -7.01
C LEU A 9 2.94 11.88 -7.85
N ASP A 10 4.23 12.15 -8.03
CA ASP A 10 5.13 11.64 -9.04
C ASP A 10 6.47 11.37 -8.35
N HIS A 11 6.51 10.32 -7.53
CA HIS A 11 7.68 9.46 -7.36
C HIS A 11 7.38 8.22 -6.51
N LEU A 12 6.17 7.64 -6.59
CA LEU A 12 6.13 6.20 -6.42
C LEU A 12 6.86 5.68 -7.65
N SER A 13 7.99 5.03 -7.44
CA SER A 13 8.69 4.33 -8.53
C SER A 13 7.62 3.60 -9.37
N PRO A 14 7.67 3.52 -10.71
CA PRO A 14 6.72 2.70 -11.47
C PRO A 14 6.69 1.22 -11.01
N SER A 15 7.64 0.85 -10.16
CA SER A 15 7.76 -0.40 -9.44
C SER A 15 7.18 -0.40 -8.01
N GLU A 16 6.37 0.59 -7.58
CA GLU A 16 5.74 0.66 -6.25
C GLU A 16 4.25 1.05 -6.37
N GLN A 17 3.36 0.22 -5.84
CA GLN A 17 1.90 0.38 -5.89
C GLN A 17 1.32 0.53 -4.49
N LEU A 18 0.34 1.40 -4.31
CA LEU A 18 -0.39 1.55 -3.05
C LEU A 18 -1.56 0.56 -2.99
N CYS A 19 -1.58 -0.28 -1.95
CA CYS A 19 -2.66 -1.20 -1.65
C CYS A 19 -3.37 -0.77 -0.37
N TYR A 20 -4.70 -0.73 -0.42
CA TYR A 20 -5.53 -0.50 0.76
C TYR A 20 -6.00 -1.84 1.30
N VAL A 21 -5.66 -2.13 2.55
CA VAL A 21 -6.05 -3.37 3.22
C VAL A 21 -6.84 -3.07 4.46
N HIS A 22 -7.86 -3.90 4.70
CA HIS A 22 -8.68 -3.79 5.88
C HIS A 22 -8.10 -4.62 7.02
N CYS A 23 -8.03 -4.04 8.22
CA CYS A 23 -7.64 -4.78 9.40
C CYS A 23 -8.81 -5.61 9.93
N ASN A 24 -8.74 -6.94 9.82
CA ASN A 24 -9.79 -7.86 10.29
C ASN A 24 -10.05 -7.85 11.81
N PHE A 25 -9.26 -7.11 12.60
CA PHE A 25 -9.39 -7.02 14.05
C PHE A 25 -10.10 -5.77 14.55
N CYS A 26 -10.01 -4.67 13.82
CA CYS A 26 -10.46 -3.34 14.28
C CYS A 26 -11.02 -2.48 13.15
N ASP A 27 -11.27 -3.08 12.00
CA ASP A 27 -11.87 -2.46 10.81
C ASP A 27 -11.19 -1.17 10.34
N THR A 28 -9.92 -1.00 10.69
CA THR A 28 -9.11 0.14 10.26
C THR A 28 -8.58 -0.13 8.86
N VAL A 29 -8.75 0.83 7.94
CA VAL A 29 -8.14 0.81 6.60
C VAL A 29 -6.68 1.24 6.70
N LEU A 30 -5.78 0.42 6.16
CA LEU A 30 -4.34 0.63 6.15
C LEU A 30 -3.88 0.86 4.70
N ALA A 31 -3.10 1.93 4.49
CA ALA A 31 -2.40 2.16 3.23
C ALA A 31 -1.01 1.51 3.28
N VAL A 32 -0.71 0.65 2.30
CA VAL A 32 0.53 -0.12 2.25
C VAL A 32 1.19 0.10 0.89
N SER A 33 2.40 0.63 0.87
CA SER A 33 3.22 0.69 -0.34
C SER A 33 3.85 -0.67 -0.60
N VAL A 34 3.66 -1.17 -1.82
CA VAL A 34 4.04 -2.52 -2.23
C VAL A 34 4.92 -2.42 -3.47
N PRO A 35 6.18 -2.89 -3.44
CA PRO A 35 6.95 -2.97 -4.66
C PRO A 35 6.31 -3.99 -5.63
N CYS A 36 6.29 -3.66 -6.92
CA CYS A 36 5.71 -4.45 -8.00
C CYS A 36 6.29 -5.88 -8.06
N SER A 37 7.56 -6.03 -7.69
CA SER A 37 8.24 -7.33 -7.57
C SER A 37 7.67 -8.25 -6.47
N SER A 38 6.92 -7.70 -5.51
CA SER A 38 6.32 -8.42 -4.38
C SER A 38 4.82 -8.64 -4.51
N LEU A 39 4.19 -8.18 -5.60
CA LEU A 39 2.74 -8.26 -5.82
C LEU A 39 2.17 -9.68 -5.83
N PHE A 40 3.01 -10.70 -6.01
CA PHE A 40 2.61 -12.10 -6.01
C PHE A 40 2.94 -12.83 -4.69
N LYS A 41 3.40 -12.09 -3.67
CA LYS A 41 3.78 -12.65 -2.38
C LYS A 41 2.73 -12.33 -1.31
N THR A 42 2.65 -13.21 -0.31
CA THR A 42 1.97 -12.89 0.94
C THR A 42 2.90 -12.00 1.76
N VAL A 43 2.39 -10.87 2.23
CA VAL A 43 3.13 -9.98 3.12
C VAL A 43 2.45 -9.88 4.47
N THR A 44 3.25 -9.52 5.47
CA THR A 44 2.77 -9.23 6.79
C THR A 44 2.71 -7.72 6.98
N VAL A 45 1.50 -7.19 7.15
CA VAL A 45 1.25 -5.77 7.41
C VAL A 45 0.93 -5.60 8.89
N ARG A 46 1.59 -4.66 9.56
CA ARG A 46 1.26 -4.33 10.94
C ARG A 46 0.23 -3.21 10.97
N CYS A 47 -0.87 -3.41 11.68
CA CYS A 47 -1.87 -2.37 11.87
C CYS A 47 -1.32 -1.26 12.76
N GLY A 48 -1.39 0.00 12.33
CA GLY A 48 -0.99 1.15 13.14
C GLY A 48 -1.90 1.41 14.35
N HIS A 49 -3.15 0.93 14.30
CA HIS A 49 -4.15 1.14 15.35
C HIS A 49 -4.11 0.06 16.43
N CYS A 50 -4.41 -1.19 16.08
CA CYS A 50 -4.48 -2.30 17.03
C CYS A 50 -3.15 -3.04 17.20
N THR A 51 -2.09 -2.64 16.48
CA THR A 51 -0.74 -3.24 16.52
C THR A 51 -0.63 -4.71 16.09
N ASN A 52 -1.76 -5.34 15.73
CA ASN A 52 -1.80 -6.71 15.22
C ASN A 52 -1.12 -6.84 13.86
N LEU A 53 -0.61 -8.05 13.59
CA LEU A 53 -0.03 -8.43 12.30
C LEU A 53 -1.09 -9.11 11.45
N LEU A 54 -1.20 -8.68 10.19
CA LEU A 54 -2.11 -9.24 9.20
C LEU A 54 -1.32 -9.85 8.06
N SER A 55 -1.60 -11.11 7.74
CA SER A 55 -1.07 -11.78 6.56
C SER A 55 -2.02 -11.53 5.39
N VAL A 56 -1.60 -10.69 4.44
CA VAL A 56 -2.41 -10.33 3.27
C VAL A 56 -1.73 -10.81 2.00
N ASN A 57 -2.52 -11.42 1.11
CA ASN A 57 -2.04 -11.82 -0.21
C ASN A 57 -2.25 -10.67 -1.20
N MET A 58 -1.16 -10.14 -1.75
CA MET A 58 -1.20 -8.98 -2.64
C MET A 58 -1.80 -9.29 -4.01
N ARG A 59 -1.88 -10.56 -4.42
CA ARG A 59 -2.32 -10.97 -5.76
C ARG A 59 -3.78 -10.59 -6.06
N GLY A 60 -4.61 -10.47 -5.02
CA GLY A 60 -6.01 -10.05 -5.14
C GLY A 60 -6.27 -8.58 -4.85
N LEU A 61 -5.27 -7.82 -4.41
CA LEU A 61 -5.37 -6.40 -4.05
C LEU A 61 -4.95 -5.46 -5.19
N LEU A 62 -4.44 -6.04 -6.27
CA LEU A 62 -4.12 -5.33 -7.48
C LEU A 62 -5.38 -4.81 -8.15
N LEU A 63 -5.61 -3.51 -8.00
CA LEU A 63 -6.42 -2.76 -8.96
C LEU A 63 -5.78 -2.93 -10.36
N PRO A 64 -6.58 -2.99 -11.45
CA PRO A 64 -6.10 -3.12 -12.82
C PRO A 64 -5.42 -1.81 -13.25
N THR A 65 -4.24 -1.55 -12.70
CA THR A 65 -3.36 -0.44 -13.07
C THR A 65 -1.99 -1.01 -13.34
N CYS A 66 -1.93 -1.85 -14.37
CA CYS A 66 -0.72 -2.04 -15.16
C CYS A 66 -1.17 -2.55 -16.54
N SER A 67 -1.47 -1.59 -17.41
CA SER A 67 -1.60 -1.74 -18.86
C SER A 67 -0.69 -0.72 -19.50
#